data_AF-B4W0P6-F1
#
_entry.id   AF-B4W0P6-F1
#
_cell.length_a   1.000
_cell.length_b   1.000
_cell.length_c   1.000
_cell.angle_alpha   90.00
_cell.angle_beta   90.00
_cell.angle_gamma   90.00
#
_symmetry.space_group_name_H-M   'P 1'
#
loop_
_entity.id
_entity.type
_entity.pdbx_description
1 polymer ?
#
loop_
_entity_poly.entity_id
_entity_poly.type
_entity_poly.pdbx_seq_one_letter_code
_entity_poly.pdbx_strand_id
1 'polypeptide(L)'
;MSQAVAVSAAVEEFFAHGEKYKQFRNTAENMKIEGWQFLQMAGPYSQFESHDDAYATFAYHVEQLIQKDVQGFVTQFEEKGQSQEKTAATVAQNAELALSNINEQMEYQEQLRRLEAEKRRLREEKERLEHERLAPLEPAENNGEEVQTTPVTLEDLPTLGAAAMVWFEEDEPEEPKKQASMNGQGNSEPAKPAVPQLITPEQAAKIMDCPLSDSQKYLPGVLEALQDYDILDKQVLIGLLATVRVETNGFKPINEFGGPKYFTKHYEGRRDLGNVKPGDGAKYHGRGYIQITGRANYRTYGQKLGVDLENNPELALDPEISAKILACYFKDRGVATAAKVGDWRKVRKLVNGGYNGWDVFSKYVEKGKAVIG
;
A
#
# COMPACT_ATOMS: atom_id res chain seq x y z
N MET A 1 20.10 -28.09 16.24
CA MET A 1 19.30 -26.85 16.18
C MET A 1 19.64 -25.92 17.34
N SER A 2 20.84 -25.34 17.42
CA SER A 2 21.21 -24.55 18.62
C SER A 2 22.23 -23.42 18.43
N GLN A 3 22.76 -23.18 17.22
CA GLN A 3 23.63 -22.01 16.99
C GLN A 3 22.92 -20.91 16.19
N ALA A 4 22.11 -21.27 15.18
CA ALA A 4 21.35 -20.28 14.42
C ALA A 4 20.26 -19.57 15.26
N VAL A 5 19.62 -20.28 16.19
CA VAL A 5 18.62 -19.71 17.11
C VAL A 5 19.29 -18.80 18.15
N ALA A 6 20.47 -19.18 18.66
CA ALA A 6 21.22 -18.35 19.60
C ALA A 6 21.79 -17.10 18.94
N VAL A 7 22.26 -17.19 17.70
CA VAL A 7 22.69 -16.02 16.90
C VAL A 7 21.50 -15.14 16.55
N SER A 8 20.32 -15.71 16.23
CA SER A 8 19.12 -14.92 15.95
C SER A 8 18.57 -14.22 17.20
N ALA A 9 18.58 -14.90 18.36
CA ALA A 9 18.19 -14.32 19.64
C ALA A 9 19.20 -13.24 20.10
N ALA A 10 20.51 -13.46 19.91
CA ALA A 10 21.53 -12.45 20.20
C ALA A 10 21.45 -11.26 19.25
N VAL A 11 21.11 -11.48 17.99
CA VAL A 11 20.88 -10.42 16.99
C VAL A 11 19.60 -9.64 17.31
N GLU A 12 18.50 -10.31 17.68
CA GLU A 12 17.27 -9.66 18.18
C GLU A 12 17.51 -8.89 19.48
N GLU A 13 18.29 -9.42 20.42
CA GLU A 13 18.64 -8.75 21.68
C GLU A 13 19.56 -7.54 21.47
N PHE A 14 20.48 -7.63 20.50
CA PHE A 14 21.35 -6.53 20.06
C PHE A 14 20.56 -5.43 19.31
N PHE A 15 19.58 -5.78 18.48
CA PHE A 15 18.71 -4.82 17.80
C PHE A 15 17.65 -4.21 18.73
N ALA A 16 17.14 -4.96 19.71
CA ALA A 16 16.24 -4.44 20.75
C ALA A 16 16.93 -3.45 21.70
N HIS A 17 18.24 -3.57 21.89
CA HIS A 17 19.05 -2.56 22.59
C HIS A 17 19.22 -1.27 21.78
N GLY A 18 19.18 -1.32 20.44
CA GLY A 18 19.35 -0.16 19.57
C GLY A 18 18.22 0.87 19.70
N GLU A 19 16.96 0.43 19.76
CA GLU A 19 15.80 1.33 19.89
C GLU A 19 15.66 1.89 21.32
N LYS A 20 15.88 1.06 22.35
CA LYS A 20 15.95 1.53 23.74
C LYS A 20 17.08 2.55 23.91
N TYR A 21 18.26 2.29 23.36
CA TYR A 21 19.39 3.20 23.45
C TYR A 21 19.13 4.52 22.72
N LYS A 22 18.45 4.51 21.57
CA LYS A 22 18.05 5.73 20.86
C LYS A 22 17.06 6.56 21.69
N GLN A 23 16.06 5.94 22.30
CA GLN A 23 15.07 6.64 23.13
C GLN A 23 15.71 7.21 24.41
N PHE A 24 16.46 6.39 25.17
CA PHE A 24 17.21 6.86 26.34
C PHE A 24 18.21 7.96 25.99
N ARG A 25 18.90 7.84 24.84
CA ARG A 25 19.82 8.87 24.37
C ARG A 25 19.08 10.16 24.02
N ASN A 26 17.95 10.09 23.32
CA ASN A 26 17.18 11.28 22.99
C ASN A 26 16.64 11.99 24.25
N THR A 27 16.13 11.24 25.22
CA THR A 27 15.67 11.79 26.51
C THR A 27 16.82 12.42 27.28
N ALA A 28 17.98 11.74 27.37
CA ALA A 28 19.16 12.26 28.04
C ALA A 28 19.74 13.51 27.35
N GLU A 29 19.78 13.55 26.02
CA GLU A 29 20.23 14.73 25.29
C GLU A 29 19.25 15.91 25.46
N ASN A 30 17.94 15.67 25.48
CA ASN A 30 16.94 16.71 25.76
C ASN A 30 17.03 17.24 27.19
N MET A 31 17.24 16.38 28.19
CA MET A 31 17.48 16.81 29.57
C MET A 31 18.73 17.68 29.70
N LYS A 32 19.82 17.33 29.01
CA LYS A 32 21.03 18.16 28.97
C LYS A 32 20.74 19.53 28.34
N ILE A 33 19.97 19.57 27.25
CA ILE A 33 19.59 20.81 26.59
C ILE A 33 18.78 21.70 27.53
N GLU A 34 17.76 21.16 28.20
CA GLU A 34 16.96 21.89 29.19
C GLU A 34 17.83 22.41 30.35
N GLY A 35 18.73 21.57 30.89
CA GLY A 35 19.66 21.96 31.94
C GLY A 35 20.61 23.09 31.51
N TRP A 36 21.13 23.05 30.28
CA TRP A 36 21.98 24.11 29.74
C TRP A 36 21.23 25.41 29.50
N GLN A 37 19.99 25.34 29.00
CA GLN A 37 19.15 26.51 28.78
C GLN A 37 18.75 27.17 30.11
N PHE A 38 18.39 26.39 31.12
CA PHE A 38 18.10 26.90 32.46
C PHE A 38 19.34 27.55 33.09
N LEU A 39 20.49 26.89 33.05
CA LEU A 39 21.73 27.42 33.64
C LEU A 39 22.15 28.76 33.01
N GLN A 40 21.97 28.89 31.69
CA GLN A 40 22.31 30.11 30.95
C GLN A 40 21.20 31.16 30.95
N MET A 41 20.05 30.90 31.57
CA MET A 41 18.84 31.74 31.45
C MET A 41 18.52 32.07 29.99
N ALA A 42 18.58 31.04 29.14
CA ALA A 42 18.43 31.14 27.70
C ALA A 42 17.18 30.39 27.21
N GLY A 43 16.71 30.72 26.01
CA GLY A 43 15.53 30.07 25.43
C GLY A 43 14.25 30.38 26.23
N PRO A 44 13.47 29.37 26.67
CA PRO A 44 12.23 29.60 27.40
C PRO A 44 12.46 30.23 28.80
N TYR A 45 13.70 30.23 29.29
CA TYR A 45 14.05 30.79 30.60
C TYR A 45 14.54 32.25 30.53
N SER A 46 14.74 32.82 29.34
CA SER A 46 15.27 34.20 29.20
C SER A 46 14.30 35.30 29.63
N GLN A 47 13.05 34.93 29.90
CA GLN A 47 11.99 35.83 30.37
C GLN A 47 11.96 35.99 31.90
N PHE A 48 12.70 35.15 32.63
CA PHE A 48 12.75 35.20 34.09
C PHE A 48 13.97 36.02 34.55
N GLU A 49 13.83 36.76 35.64
CA GLU A 49 14.89 37.61 36.18
C GLU A 49 15.90 36.82 37.04
N SER A 50 15.47 35.69 37.59
CA SER A 50 16.29 34.82 38.43
C SER A 50 16.03 33.34 38.16
N HIS A 51 17.02 32.49 38.51
CA HIS A 51 16.86 31.04 38.45
C HIS A 51 15.75 30.52 39.37
N ASP A 52 15.48 31.20 40.49
CA ASP A 52 14.41 30.84 41.42
C ASP A 52 13.02 31.00 40.75
N ASP A 53 12.82 32.09 40.01
CA ASP A 53 11.56 32.32 39.28
C ASP A 53 11.41 31.35 38.09
N ALA A 54 12.53 30.97 37.46
CA ALA A 54 12.55 30.03 36.35
C ALA A 54 12.41 28.55 36.81
N TYR A 55 12.71 28.24 38.07
CA TYR A 55 12.85 26.86 38.56
C TYR A 55 11.56 26.05 38.41
N ALA A 56 10.39 26.64 38.67
CA ALA A 56 9.11 25.96 38.52
C ALA A 56 8.86 25.52 37.06
N THR A 57 9.21 26.39 36.11
CA THR A 57 9.09 26.09 34.67
C THR A 57 10.09 25.02 34.23
N PHE A 58 11.32 25.09 34.74
CA PHE A 58 12.35 24.10 34.48
C PHE A 58 11.98 22.71 35.02
N ALA A 59 11.52 22.65 36.27
CA ALA A 59 11.06 21.41 36.89
C ALA A 59 9.90 20.80 36.11
N TYR A 60 8.94 21.62 35.66
CA TYR A 60 7.83 21.16 34.82
C TYR A 60 8.31 20.57 33.49
N HIS A 61 9.25 21.22 32.78
CA HIS A 61 9.78 20.68 31.53
C HIS A 61 10.58 19.38 31.73
N VAL A 62 11.36 19.27 32.81
CA VAL A 62 12.06 18.03 33.17
C VAL A 62 11.05 16.91 33.46
N GLU A 63 9.98 17.20 34.20
CA GLU A 63 8.91 16.24 34.48
C GLU A 63 8.21 15.77 33.20
N GLN A 64 7.93 16.68 32.25
CA GLN A 64 7.33 16.32 30.96
C GLN A 64 8.26 15.42 30.11
N LEU A 65 9.57 15.65 30.13
CA LEU A 65 10.54 14.77 29.47
C LEU A 65 10.56 13.37 30.09
N ILE A 66 10.47 13.27 31.41
CA ILE A 66 10.40 11.99 32.13
C ILE A 66 9.07 11.27 31.84
N GLN A 67 7.94 11.98 31.92
CA GLN A 67 6.62 11.41 31.63
C GLN A 67 6.53 10.86 30.21
N LYS A 68 7.08 11.60 29.23
CA LYS A 68 7.15 11.17 27.83
C LYS A 68 7.99 9.89 27.64
N ASP A 69 9.09 9.76 28.37
CA ASP A 69 9.95 8.57 28.35
C ASP A 69 9.24 7.35 28.95
N VAL A 70 8.59 7.53 30.10
CA VAL A 70 7.80 6.49 30.78
C VAL A 70 6.60 6.05 29.93
N GLN A 71 5.91 6.98 29.29
CA GLN A 71 4.78 6.66 28.41
C GLN A 71 5.22 5.88 27.17
N GLY A 72 6.36 6.25 26.58
CA GLY A 72 6.98 5.49 25.49
C GLY A 72 7.34 4.06 25.89
N PHE A 73 7.75 3.86 27.15
CA PHE A 73 8.01 2.53 27.71
C PHE A 73 6.70 1.73 27.86
N VAL A 74 5.66 2.27 28.50
CA VAL A 74 4.37 1.60 28.71
C VAL A 74 3.75 1.16 27.37
N THR A 75 3.73 2.04 26.37
CA THR A 75 3.18 1.72 25.05
C THR A 75 3.95 0.59 24.34
N GLN A 76 5.28 0.52 24.49
CA GLN A 76 6.07 -0.59 23.95
C GLN A 76 5.80 -1.93 24.64
N PHE A 77 5.49 -1.93 25.95
CA PHE A 77 5.11 -3.15 26.67
C PHE A 77 3.72 -3.65 26.26
N GLU A 78 2.77 -2.73 26.07
CA GLU A 78 1.43 -3.05 25.56
C GLU A 78 1.48 -3.56 24.11
N GLU A 79 2.31 -2.96 23.26
CA GLU A 79 2.53 -3.41 21.88
C GLU A 79 3.20 -4.79 21.81
N LYS A 80 4.18 -5.09 22.68
CA LYS A 80 4.81 -6.42 22.73
C LYS A 80 3.86 -7.51 23.24
N GLY A 81 3.04 -7.22 24.25
CA GLY A 81 2.02 -8.14 24.74
C GLY A 81 0.97 -8.46 23.67
N GLN A 82 0.43 -7.44 23.01
CA GLN A 82 -0.57 -7.61 21.95
C GLN A 82 -0.01 -8.23 20.67
N SER A 83 1.26 -7.96 20.33
CA SER A 83 1.89 -8.52 19.14
C SER A 83 2.26 -9.99 19.33
N GLN A 84 2.68 -10.42 20.52
CA GLN A 84 2.89 -11.84 20.82
C GLN A 84 1.58 -12.64 20.82
N GLU A 85 0.51 -12.06 21.38
CA GLU A 85 -0.80 -12.71 21.44
C GLU A 85 -1.46 -12.80 20.04
N LYS A 86 -1.38 -11.73 19.23
CA LYS A 86 -1.85 -11.74 17.84
C LYS A 86 -1.02 -12.63 16.93
N THR A 87 0.29 -12.70 17.12
CA THR A 87 1.16 -13.58 16.33
C THR A 87 0.90 -15.05 16.68
N ALA A 88 0.73 -15.40 17.96
CA ALA A 88 0.36 -16.75 18.37
C ALA A 88 -1.02 -17.17 17.82
N ALA A 89 -2.02 -16.29 17.87
CA ALA A 89 -3.34 -16.56 17.32
C ALA A 89 -3.32 -16.72 15.78
N THR A 90 -2.57 -15.87 15.08
CA THR A 90 -2.46 -15.93 13.61
C THR A 90 -1.66 -17.16 13.17
N VAL A 91 -0.61 -17.54 13.90
CA VAL A 91 0.19 -18.75 13.61
C VAL A 91 -0.63 -20.01 13.89
N ALA A 92 -1.43 -20.04 14.96
CA ALA A 92 -2.34 -21.15 15.24
C ALA A 92 -3.41 -21.29 14.14
N GLN A 93 -4.04 -20.18 13.73
CA GLN A 93 -5.05 -20.17 12.68
C GLN A 93 -4.48 -20.57 11.31
N ASN A 94 -3.27 -20.12 10.99
CA ASN A 94 -2.57 -20.51 9.76
C ASN A 94 -2.10 -21.98 9.78
N ALA A 95 -1.71 -22.50 10.95
CA ALA A 95 -1.37 -23.91 11.10
C ALA A 95 -2.60 -24.81 10.97
N GLU A 96 -3.74 -24.41 11.52
CA GLU A 96 -5.00 -25.13 11.40
C GLU A 96 -5.51 -25.15 9.95
N LEU A 97 -5.44 -24.01 9.25
CA LEU A 97 -5.77 -23.92 7.82
C LEU A 97 -4.81 -24.76 6.95
N ALA A 98 -3.52 -24.81 7.31
CA ALA A 98 -2.55 -25.64 6.60
C ALA A 98 -2.83 -27.13 6.80
N LEU A 99 -3.22 -27.54 8.01
CA LEU A 99 -3.59 -28.92 8.32
C LEU A 99 -4.89 -29.35 7.61
N SER A 100 -5.90 -28.47 7.54
CA SER A 100 -7.13 -28.76 6.80
C SER A 100 -6.85 -28.94 5.30
N ASN A 101 -6.06 -28.04 4.71
CA ASN A 101 -5.70 -28.10 3.30
C ASN A 101 -4.89 -29.37 2.96
N ILE A 102 -4.00 -29.80 3.85
CA ILE A 102 -3.24 -31.06 3.68
C ILE A 102 -4.17 -32.27 3.79
N ASN A 103 -5.12 -32.26 4.73
CA ASN A 103 -6.07 -33.34 4.88
C ASN A 103 -6.99 -33.47 3.66
N GLU A 104 -7.50 -32.35 3.13
CA GLU A 104 -8.29 -32.31 1.90
C GLU A 104 -7.48 -32.81 0.68
N GLN A 105 -6.20 -32.43 0.57
CA GLN A 105 -5.32 -32.94 -0.48
C GLN A 105 -5.08 -34.46 -0.37
N MET A 106 -4.91 -34.97 0.85
CA MET A 106 -4.72 -36.40 1.10
C MET A 106 -5.99 -37.19 0.73
N GLU A 107 -7.17 -36.69 1.08
CA GLU A 107 -8.46 -37.28 0.69
C GLU A 107 -8.64 -37.28 -0.83
N TYR A 108 -8.30 -36.17 -1.50
CA TYR A 108 -8.34 -36.09 -2.96
C TYR A 108 -7.39 -37.11 -3.62
N GLN A 109 -6.16 -37.25 -3.10
CA GLN A 109 -5.19 -38.24 -3.61
C GLN A 109 -5.65 -39.68 -3.37
N GLU A 110 -6.38 -39.94 -2.29
CA GLU A 110 -6.96 -41.26 -2.03
C GLU A 110 -8.14 -41.56 -2.96
N GLN A 111 -9.01 -40.58 -3.21
CA GLN A 111 -10.08 -40.69 -4.19
C GLN A 111 -9.53 -40.95 -5.60
N LEU A 112 -8.45 -40.27 -5.98
CA LEU A 112 -7.79 -40.49 -7.27
C LEU A 112 -7.28 -41.93 -7.40
N ARG A 113 -6.61 -42.45 -6.35
CA ARG A 113 -6.12 -43.84 -6.32
C ARG A 113 -7.25 -44.86 -6.40
N ARG A 114 -8.38 -44.60 -5.73
CA ARG A 114 -9.57 -45.47 -5.83
C ARG A 114 -10.13 -45.48 -7.24
N LEU A 115 -10.25 -44.31 -7.86
CA LEU A 115 -10.75 -44.17 -9.23
C LEU A 115 -9.81 -44.86 -10.25
N GLU A 116 -8.50 -44.73 -10.07
CA GLU A 116 -7.52 -45.41 -10.92
C GLU A 116 -7.59 -46.94 -10.78
N ALA A 117 -7.73 -47.45 -9.55
CA ALA A 117 -7.92 -48.87 -9.30
C ALA A 117 -9.22 -49.41 -9.91
N GLU A 118 -10.30 -48.63 -9.84
CA GLU A 118 -11.59 -48.97 -10.44
C GLU A 118 -11.52 -48.96 -11.97
N LYS A 119 -10.90 -47.93 -12.57
CA LYS A 119 -10.64 -47.88 -14.02
C LYS A 119 -9.82 -49.07 -14.50
N ARG A 120 -8.82 -49.48 -13.71
CA ARG A 120 -8.02 -50.67 -14.02
C ARG A 120 -8.86 -51.95 -13.98
N ARG A 121 -9.69 -52.12 -12.96
CA ARG A 121 -10.63 -53.26 -12.87
C ARG A 121 -11.55 -53.31 -14.08
N LEU A 122 -12.17 -52.19 -14.44
CA LEU A 122 -13.08 -52.10 -15.58
C LEU A 122 -12.36 -52.40 -16.90
N ARG A 123 -11.09 -52.00 -17.03
CA ARG A 123 -10.28 -52.32 -18.22
C ARG A 123 -9.99 -53.82 -18.29
N GLU A 124 -9.58 -54.44 -17.19
CA GLU A 124 -9.33 -55.89 -17.11
C GLU A 124 -10.62 -56.71 -17.35
N GLU A 125 -11.77 -56.24 -16.83
CA GLU A 125 -13.08 -56.85 -17.07
C GLU A 125 -13.52 -56.70 -18.53
N LYS A 126 -13.32 -55.52 -19.12
CA LYS A 126 -13.58 -55.29 -20.54
C LYS A 126 -12.71 -56.19 -21.43
N GLU A 127 -11.43 -56.33 -21.11
CA GLU A 127 -10.52 -57.22 -21.84
C GLU A 127 -10.95 -58.70 -21.71
N ARG A 128 -11.42 -59.12 -20.53
CA ARG A 128 -12.00 -60.47 -20.34
C ARG A 128 -13.24 -60.69 -21.19
N LEU A 129 -14.19 -59.75 -21.18
CA LEU A 129 -15.42 -59.84 -21.98
C LEU A 129 -15.12 -59.81 -23.48
N GLU A 130 -14.14 -59.01 -23.91
CA GLU A 130 -13.68 -59.01 -25.30
C GLU A 130 -13.01 -60.34 -25.69
N HIS A 131 -12.20 -60.93 -24.79
CA HIS A 131 -11.60 -62.25 -25.01
C HIS A 131 -12.65 -63.37 -25.02
N GLU A 132 -13.67 -63.29 -24.18
CA GLU A 132 -14.80 -64.23 -24.17
C GLU A 132 -15.66 -64.10 -25.44
N ARG A 133 -15.84 -62.88 -25.95
CA ARG A 133 -16.50 -62.62 -27.24
C ARG A 133 -15.72 -63.15 -28.45
N LEU A 134 -14.38 -63.20 -28.35
CA LEU A 134 -13.48 -63.70 -29.39
C LEU A 134 -13.14 -65.19 -29.24
N ALA A 135 -13.65 -65.86 -28.19
CA ALA A 135 -13.46 -67.29 -28.02
C ALA A 135 -14.20 -68.06 -29.14
N PRO A 136 -13.56 -69.04 -29.80
CA PRO A 136 -14.22 -69.84 -30.83
C PRO A 136 -15.43 -70.55 -30.23
N LEU A 137 -16.60 -70.35 -30.82
CA LEU A 137 -17.80 -71.12 -30.50
C LEU A 137 -17.49 -72.61 -30.74
N GLU A 138 -17.62 -73.44 -29.72
CA GLU A 138 -17.66 -74.89 -29.92
C GLU A 138 -18.78 -75.22 -30.92
N PRO A 139 -18.58 -76.19 -31.84
CA PRO A 139 -19.55 -76.46 -32.88
C PRO A 139 -20.84 -76.96 -32.25
N ALA A 140 -21.84 -76.08 -32.21
CA ALA A 140 -23.20 -76.45 -31.88
C ALA A 140 -23.74 -77.36 -32.98
N GLU A 141 -23.98 -78.61 -32.65
CA GLU A 141 -24.98 -79.43 -33.34
C GLU A 141 -26.30 -78.63 -33.32
N ASN A 142 -26.90 -78.41 -34.50
CA ASN A 142 -28.22 -78.96 -34.85
C ASN A 142 -28.96 -78.10 -35.90
N ASN A 143 -29.58 -78.82 -36.85
CA ASN A 143 -30.79 -78.50 -37.60
C ASN A 143 -30.90 -77.18 -38.37
N GLY A 144 -30.88 -77.34 -39.70
CA GLY A 144 -31.11 -76.28 -40.66
C GLY A 144 -32.48 -75.65 -40.56
N GLU A 145 -32.49 -74.33 -40.44
CA GLU A 145 -33.53 -73.45 -40.93
C GLU A 145 -32.84 -72.24 -41.59
N GLU A 146 -33.07 -72.09 -42.91
CA GLU A 146 -32.60 -70.97 -43.71
C GLU A 146 -33.32 -69.67 -43.29
N VAL A 147 -32.56 -68.64 -42.92
CA VAL A 147 -33.08 -67.27 -42.81
C VAL A 147 -32.46 -66.40 -43.90
N GLN A 148 -33.31 -65.98 -44.83
CA GLN A 148 -33.00 -65.04 -45.91
C GLN A 148 -32.62 -63.67 -45.35
N THR A 149 -31.57 -63.06 -45.89
CA THR A 149 -31.17 -61.68 -45.57
C THR A 149 -31.61 -60.74 -46.69
N THR A 150 -32.38 -59.71 -46.34
CA THR A 150 -32.62 -58.53 -47.19
C THR A 150 -31.68 -57.40 -46.77
N PRO A 151 -31.19 -56.55 -47.69
CA PRO A 151 -30.26 -55.47 -47.35
C PRO A 151 -31.02 -54.26 -46.78
N VAL A 152 -30.57 -53.76 -45.63
CA VAL A 152 -31.05 -52.52 -45.00
C VAL A 152 -30.30 -51.33 -45.62
N THR A 153 -31.04 -50.32 -46.10
CA THR A 153 -30.49 -49.06 -46.64
C THR A 153 -30.44 -47.97 -45.58
N LEU A 154 -29.64 -46.93 -45.84
CA LEU A 154 -29.20 -45.87 -44.90
C LEU A 154 -30.30 -44.95 -44.34
N GLU A 155 -31.58 -45.28 -44.49
CA GLU A 155 -32.73 -44.45 -44.10
C GLU A 155 -33.38 -44.87 -42.77
N ASP A 156 -32.91 -45.95 -42.14
CA ASP A 156 -33.51 -46.51 -40.89
C ASP A 156 -32.71 -46.23 -39.60
N LEU A 157 -31.78 -45.27 -39.59
CA LEU A 157 -31.05 -44.88 -38.37
C LEU A 157 -31.81 -43.81 -37.56
N PRO A 158 -32.04 -43.99 -36.25
CA PRO A 158 -32.72 -42.99 -35.44
C PRO A 158 -31.88 -41.71 -35.27
N THR A 159 -32.55 -40.57 -35.37
CA THR A 159 -31.97 -39.22 -35.16
C THR A 159 -31.46 -39.02 -33.73
N LEU A 160 -30.16 -38.73 -33.59
CA LEU A 160 -29.56 -38.23 -32.35
C LEU A 160 -29.89 -36.75 -32.16
N GLY A 161 -30.50 -36.43 -31.01
CA GLY A 161 -30.96 -35.09 -30.66
C GLY A 161 -29.84 -34.06 -30.49
N ALA A 162 -30.14 -32.83 -30.91
CA ALA A 162 -29.28 -31.66 -30.85
C ALA A 162 -29.00 -31.22 -29.40
N ALA A 163 -27.88 -31.65 -28.83
CA ALA A 163 -27.30 -31.06 -27.63
C ALA A 163 -25.78 -31.34 -27.55
N ALA A 164 -25.03 -30.97 -28.58
CA ALA A 164 -23.58 -30.87 -28.49
C ALA A 164 -23.05 -29.94 -29.59
N MET A 165 -22.23 -28.97 -29.19
CA MET A 165 -21.53 -27.96 -30.00
C MET A 165 -22.18 -26.57 -30.06
N VAL A 166 -21.93 -25.78 -29.01
CA VAL A 166 -21.85 -24.32 -29.11
C VAL A 166 -20.40 -23.96 -28.78
N TRP A 167 -19.61 -23.70 -29.83
CA TRP A 167 -18.30 -23.06 -29.72
C TRP A 167 -18.53 -21.55 -29.93
N PHE A 168 -18.04 -20.73 -29.00
CA PHE A 168 -18.13 -19.27 -29.07
C PHE A 168 -17.08 -18.72 -30.05
N GLU A 169 -17.50 -17.87 -30.98
CA GLU A 169 -16.65 -17.05 -31.83
C GLU A 169 -16.12 -15.83 -31.04
N GLU A 170 -14.83 -15.54 -31.20
CA GLU A 170 -14.13 -14.35 -30.68
C GLU A 170 -14.30 -13.19 -31.66
N ASP A 171 -14.83 -12.04 -31.22
CA ASP A 171 -14.82 -10.79 -31.98
C ASP A 171 -13.55 -9.97 -31.66
N GLU A 172 -12.78 -9.62 -32.70
CA GLU A 172 -11.67 -8.66 -32.64
C GLU A 172 -12.15 -7.18 -32.59
N PRO A 173 -11.34 -6.25 -32.04
CA PRO A 173 -11.74 -4.85 -31.86
C PRO A 173 -11.37 -3.95 -33.05
N GLU A 174 -12.27 -3.04 -33.45
CA GLU A 174 -11.94 -1.91 -34.34
C GLU A 174 -11.84 -0.56 -33.59
N GLU A 175 -10.80 0.21 -33.90
CA GLU A 175 -10.68 1.67 -33.73
C GLU A 175 -9.84 2.23 -34.91
N PRO A 176 -9.79 3.56 -35.20
CA PRO A 176 -10.77 4.64 -35.01
C PRO A 176 -10.90 5.53 -36.28
N LYS A 177 -11.88 6.45 -36.35
CA LYS A 177 -11.85 7.57 -37.32
C LYS A 177 -12.07 8.93 -36.67
N LYS A 178 -11.05 9.77 -36.82
CA LYS A 178 -11.04 11.21 -36.52
C LYS A 178 -11.90 11.97 -37.54
N GLN A 179 -12.68 12.94 -37.07
CA GLN A 179 -13.02 14.13 -37.86
C GLN A 179 -13.13 15.35 -36.94
N ALA A 180 -12.46 16.42 -37.35
CA ALA A 180 -12.53 17.75 -36.76
C ALA A 180 -13.51 18.61 -37.54
N SER A 181 -14.26 19.47 -36.86
CA SER A 181 -14.70 20.76 -37.41
C SER A 181 -15.06 21.73 -36.30
N MET A 182 -14.58 22.96 -36.42
CA MET A 182 -14.92 24.12 -35.60
C MET A 182 -16.32 24.63 -35.94
N ASN A 183 -17.05 25.13 -34.93
CA ASN A 183 -17.63 26.48 -34.93
C ASN A 183 -18.08 26.82 -33.50
N GLY A 184 -17.74 28.02 -33.06
CA GLY A 184 -17.96 28.48 -31.69
C GLY A 184 -19.29 29.19 -31.48
N GLN A 185 -19.73 29.22 -30.23
CA GLN A 185 -20.24 30.40 -29.52
C GLN A 185 -20.58 30.04 -28.07
N GLY A 186 -20.09 30.87 -27.15
CA GLY A 186 -20.56 31.09 -25.77
C GLY A 186 -20.98 29.87 -24.96
N ASN A 187 -20.13 29.43 -24.05
CA ASN A 187 -20.60 28.79 -22.82
C ASN A 187 -19.67 29.14 -21.67
N SER A 188 -20.28 29.54 -20.55
CA SER A 188 -19.73 29.51 -19.21
C SER A 188 -18.86 28.27 -19.00
N GLU A 189 -17.75 28.42 -18.27
CA GLU A 189 -16.92 27.30 -17.80
C GLU A 189 -17.81 26.10 -17.47
N PRO A 190 -17.61 24.93 -18.12
CA PRO A 190 -18.40 23.76 -17.80
C PRO A 190 -18.16 23.45 -16.33
N ALA A 191 -19.25 23.30 -15.56
CA ALA A 191 -19.18 22.86 -14.18
C ALA A 191 -18.29 21.61 -14.13
N LYS A 192 -17.21 21.70 -13.35
CA LYS A 192 -16.20 20.64 -13.21
C LYS A 192 -16.94 19.32 -12.93
N PRO A 193 -16.67 18.24 -13.68
CA PRO A 193 -17.37 16.97 -13.47
C PRO A 193 -17.24 16.56 -12.01
N ALA A 194 -18.35 16.14 -11.39
CA ALA A 194 -18.36 15.74 -9.99
C ALA A 194 -17.28 14.67 -9.75
N VAL A 195 -16.40 14.93 -8.77
CA VAL A 195 -15.29 14.04 -8.45
C VAL A 195 -15.85 12.67 -8.07
N PRO A 196 -15.48 11.58 -8.76
CA PRO A 196 -15.93 10.23 -8.39
C PRO A 196 -15.62 9.98 -6.92
N GLN A 197 -16.66 9.71 -6.13
CA GLN A 197 -16.53 9.55 -4.69
C GLN A 197 -15.98 8.15 -4.37
N LEU A 198 -14.67 7.97 -4.60
CA LEU A 198 -13.96 6.71 -4.33
C LEU A 198 -13.87 6.39 -2.84
N ILE A 199 -13.99 7.41 -1.99
CA ILE A 199 -13.92 7.30 -0.54
C ILE A 199 -14.68 8.45 0.14
N THR A 200 -15.24 8.21 1.33
CA THR A 200 -15.80 9.26 2.18
C THR A 200 -14.77 9.86 3.14
N PRO A 201 -14.97 11.08 3.66
CA PRO A 201 -14.11 11.65 4.70
C PRO A 201 -13.96 10.76 5.94
N GLU A 202 -15.02 10.06 6.36
CA GLU A 202 -15.00 9.15 7.52
C GLU A 202 -14.09 7.94 7.27
N GLN A 203 -14.18 7.36 6.07
CA GLN A 203 -13.31 6.27 5.66
C GLN A 203 -11.85 6.73 5.59
N ALA A 204 -11.58 7.89 5.00
CA ALA A 204 -10.23 8.45 4.95
C ALA A 204 -9.67 8.76 6.34
N ALA A 205 -10.48 9.32 7.24
CA ALA A 205 -10.08 9.59 8.63
C ALA A 205 -9.72 8.29 9.38
N LYS A 206 -10.50 7.22 9.16
CA LYS A 206 -10.25 5.89 9.73
C LYS A 206 -8.96 5.25 9.17
N ILE A 207 -8.70 5.39 7.87
CA ILE A 207 -7.46 4.88 7.27
C ILE A 207 -6.28 5.64 7.88
N MET A 208 -6.32 6.96 7.86
CA MET A 208 -5.21 7.86 8.21
C MET A 208 -4.98 8.01 9.73
N ASP A 209 -5.86 7.49 10.57
CA ASP A 209 -5.89 7.76 12.01
C ASP A 209 -5.79 9.27 12.32
N CYS A 210 -6.57 10.08 11.60
CA CYS A 210 -6.59 11.54 11.74
C CYS A 210 -7.97 12.05 12.19
N PRO A 211 -8.06 13.30 12.71
CA PRO A 211 -9.34 13.90 13.02
C PRO A 211 -10.27 13.94 11.81
N LEU A 212 -11.56 13.65 12.01
CA LEU A 212 -12.56 13.73 10.94
C LEU A 212 -12.59 15.11 10.27
N SER A 213 -12.41 16.17 11.06
CA SER A 213 -12.35 17.56 10.56
C SER A 213 -11.22 17.79 9.56
N ASP A 214 -10.06 17.16 9.74
CA ASP A 214 -8.94 17.26 8.80
C ASP A 214 -9.30 16.55 7.49
N SER A 215 -9.84 15.33 7.58
CA SER A 215 -10.27 14.58 6.40
C SER A 215 -11.35 15.33 5.61
N GLN A 216 -12.37 15.86 6.29
CA GLN A 216 -13.43 16.66 5.67
C GLN A 216 -12.89 17.91 4.97
N LYS A 217 -11.87 18.55 5.55
CA LYS A 217 -11.27 19.76 5.00
C LYS A 217 -10.36 19.49 3.81
N TYR A 218 -9.53 18.46 3.87
CA TYR A 218 -8.40 18.29 2.96
C TYR A 218 -8.63 17.24 1.86
N LEU A 219 -9.43 16.22 2.12
CA LEU A 219 -9.70 15.15 1.15
C LEU A 219 -10.29 15.66 -0.18
N PRO A 220 -11.28 16.59 -0.21
CA PRO A 220 -11.89 17.00 -1.46
C PRO A 220 -10.89 17.58 -2.46
N GLY A 221 -10.00 18.48 -2.00
CA GLY A 221 -8.97 19.08 -2.86
C GLY A 221 -7.91 18.08 -3.33
N VAL A 222 -7.63 17.04 -2.53
CA VAL A 222 -6.74 15.94 -2.95
C VAL A 222 -7.38 15.10 -4.05
N LEU A 223 -8.66 14.74 -3.92
CA LEU A 223 -9.37 13.96 -4.94
C LEU A 223 -9.50 14.76 -6.25
N GLU A 224 -9.81 16.05 -6.16
CA GLU A 224 -9.85 16.96 -7.30
C GLU A 224 -8.47 17.06 -7.99
N ALA A 225 -7.39 17.21 -7.23
CA ALA A 225 -6.04 17.23 -7.78
C ALA A 225 -5.68 15.91 -8.46
N LEU A 226 -6.06 14.76 -7.90
CA LEU A 226 -5.83 13.46 -8.57
C LEU A 226 -6.60 13.34 -9.88
N GLN A 227 -7.82 13.88 -9.93
CA GLN A 227 -8.64 13.89 -11.14
C GLN A 227 -8.06 14.82 -12.20
N ASP A 228 -7.66 16.04 -11.83
CA ASP A 228 -7.04 17.02 -12.73
C ASP A 228 -5.76 16.50 -13.40
N TYR A 229 -5.08 15.54 -12.75
CA TYR A 229 -3.87 14.91 -13.26
C TYR A 229 -4.12 13.54 -13.92
N ASP A 230 -5.37 13.10 -14.07
CA ASP A 230 -5.78 11.81 -14.66
C ASP A 230 -5.19 10.58 -13.94
N ILE A 231 -5.01 10.68 -12.62
CA ILE A 231 -4.45 9.62 -11.77
C ILE A 231 -5.39 9.20 -10.64
N LEU A 232 -6.64 9.66 -10.64
CA LEU A 232 -7.65 9.22 -9.68
C LEU A 232 -8.01 7.75 -9.92
N ASP A 233 -7.52 6.90 -9.03
CA ASP A 233 -7.70 5.44 -9.03
C ASP A 233 -7.66 4.93 -7.58
N LYS A 234 -8.35 3.83 -7.29
CA LYS A 234 -8.42 3.25 -5.94
C LYS A 234 -7.04 2.93 -5.37
N GLN A 235 -6.17 2.28 -6.16
CA GLN A 235 -4.83 1.90 -5.69
C GLN A 235 -3.92 3.11 -5.55
N VAL A 236 -4.03 4.08 -6.44
CA VAL A 236 -3.31 5.37 -6.31
C VAL A 236 -3.72 6.08 -5.03
N LEU A 237 -5.01 6.12 -4.73
CA LEU A 237 -5.53 6.74 -3.51
C LEU A 237 -5.02 6.05 -2.24
N ILE A 238 -4.98 4.70 -2.21
CA ILE A 238 -4.38 3.94 -1.10
C ILE A 238 -2.91 4.33 -0.90
N GLY A 239 -2.11 4.30 -1.97
CA GLY A 239 -0.68 4.63 -1.92
C GLY A 239 -0.42 6.08 -1.52
N LEU A 240 -1.29 7.00 -1.95
CA LEU A 240 -1.23 8.41 -1.61
C LEU A 240 -1.53 8.65 -0.14
N LEU A 241 -2.65 8.13 0.38
CA LEU A 241 -3.02 8.27 1.79
C LEU A 241 -1.91 7.72 2.70
N ALA A 242 -1.40 6.52 2.40
CA ALA A 242 -0.29 5.94 3.15
C ALA A 242 0.98 6.81 3.10
N THR A 243 1.28 7.44 1.97
CA THR A 243 2.42 8.35 1.83
C THR A 243 2.21 9.61 2.64
N VAL A 244 1.06 10.29 2.51
CA VAL A 244 0.75 11.50 3.26
C VAL A 244 0.83 11.24 4.76
N ARG A 245 0.38 10.07 5.22
CA ARG A 245 0.46 9.69 6.63
C ARG A 245 1.90 9.64 7.14
N VAL A 246 2.81 9.06 6.36
CA VAL A 246 4.23 8.98 6.71
C VAL A 246 4.88 10.35 6.72
N GLU A 247 4.60 11.18 5.70
CA GLU A 247 5.29 12.46 5.54
C GLU A 247 4.75 13.55 6.49
N THR A 248 3.48 13.48 6.88
CA THR A 248 2.83 14.55 7.67
C THR A 248 2.40 14.14 9.07
N ASN A 249 2.41 12.83 9.37
CA ASN A 249 1.80 12.27 10.58
C ASN A 249 0.35 12.76 10.81
N GLY A 250 -0.41 12.93 9.72
CA GLY A 250 -1.80 13.40 9.74
C GLY A 250 -2.34 13.50 8.32
N PHE A 251 -3.30 14.40 8.10
CA PHE A 251 -3.81 14.69 6.76
C PHE A 251 -3.78 16.20 6.45
N LYS A 252 -2.83 16.92 7.04
CA LYS A 252 -2.66 18.36 6.88
C LYS A 252 -1.31 18.64 6.20
N PRO A 253 -1.21 19.61 5.27
CA PRO A 253 0.09 20.05 4.77
C PRO A 253 0.86 20.74 5.91
N ILE A 254 2.11 20.35 6.11
CA ILE A 254 2.95 20.84 7.20
C ILE A 254 4.27 21.42 6.69
N ASN A 255 4.91 22.24 7.52
CA ASN A 255 6.34 22.49 7.39
C ASN A 255 7.11 21.32 7.99
N GLU A 256 8.28 21.07 7.44
CA GLU A 256 9.30 20.25 8.09
C GLU A 256 9.58 20.79 9.50
N PHE A 257 9.74 19.89 10.47
CA PHE A 257 10.03 20.30 11.83
C PHE A 257 11.48 20.80 11.94
N GLY A 258 11.63 22.07 12.29
CA GLY A 258 12.95 22.68 12.47
C GLY A 258 12.90 24.19 12.49
N GLY A 259 14.00 24.80 12.94
CA GLY A 259 14.21 26.24 12.85
C GLY A 259 15.19 26.61 11.73
N PRO A 260 15.36 27.90 11.42
CA PRO A 260 16.27 28.36 10.36
C PRO A 260 17.68 27.79 10.47
N LYS A 261 18.25 27.71 11.68
CA LYS A 261 19.58 27.12 11.92
C LYS A 261 19.65 25.64 11.53
N TYR A 262 18.60 24.87 11.80
CA TYR A 262 18.53 23.46 11.43
C TYR A 262 18.51 23.32 9.92
N PHE A 263 17.63 24.06 9.23
CA PHE A 263 17.50 23.99 7.77
C PHE A 263 18.76 24.48 7.05
N THR A 264 19.36 25.58 7.50
CA THR A 264 20.64 26.04 6.96
C THR A 264 21.71 24.95 7.12
N LYS A 265 21.82 24.30 8.29
CA LYS A 265 22.80 23.23 8.49
C LYS A 265 22.63 22.04 7.52
N HIS A 266 21.38 21.68 7.18
CA HIS A 266 21.11 20.47 6.38
C HIS A 266 20.99 20.73 4.87
N TYR A 267 20.59 21.94 4.47
CA TYR A 267 20.21 22.24 3.09
C TYR A 267 20.98 23.39 2.45
N GLU A 268 21.69 24.23 3.21
CA GLU A 268 22.45 25.35 2.64
C GLU A 268 23.59 24.84 1.75
N GLY A 269 23.79 25.47 0.58
CA GLY A 269 24.86 25.11 -0.35
C GLY A 269 24.69 23.77 -1.07
N ARG A 270 23.60 23.03 -0.82
CA ARG A 270 23.30 21.77 -1.51
C ARG A 270 22.92 22.01 -2.98
N ARG A 271 23.90 21.81 -3.85
CA ARG A 271 23.76 21.98 -5.31
C ARG A 271 22.74 21.04 -5.94
N ASP A 272 22.61 19.83 -5.41
CA ASP A 272 21.63 18.84 -5.87
C ASP A 272 20.18 19.25 -5.56
N LEU A 273 19.97 20.12 -4.56
CA LEU A 273 18.69 20.77 -4.26
C LEU A 273 18.50 22.12 -4.97
N GLY A 274 19.51 22.58 -5.73
CA GLY A 274 19.56 23.91 -6.31
C GLY A 274 19.75 25.05 -5.30
N ASN A 275 20.12 24.74 -4.05
CA ASN A 275 20.37 25.71 -3.00
C ASN A 275 21.77 26.30 -3.17
N VAL A 276 21.88 27.31 -4.02
CA VAL A 276 23.15 27.91 -4.45
C VAL A 276 23.32 29.36 -3.98
N LYS A 277 22.27 29.96 -3.42
CA LYS A 277 22.32 31.31 -2.86
C LYS A 277 22.27 31.26 -1.33
N PRO A 278 22.97 32.17 -0.63
CA PRO A 278 22.87 32.30 0.82
C PRO A 278 21.41 32.42 1.29
N GLY A 279 21.03 31.62 2.28
CA GLY A 279 19.69 31.56 2.88
C GLY A 279 18.75 30.56 2.21
N ASP A 280 19.17 29.90 1.12
CA ASP A 280 18.35 28.93 0.41
C ASP A 280 17.96 27.75 1.28
N GLY A 281 18.86 27.30 2.16
CA GLY A 281 18.61 26.14 3.01
C GLY A 281 17.39 26.34 3.90
N ALA A 282 17.29 27.52 4.55
CA ALA A 282 16.16 27.86 5.39
C ALA A 282 14.91 28.26 4.58
N LYS A 283 15.09 28.98 3.46
CA LYS A 283 13.95 29.42 2.63
C LYS A 283 13.20 28.24 2.01
N TYR A 284 13.92 27.25 1.47
CA TYR A 284 13.37 26.11 0.74
C TYR A 284 13.42 24.80 1.53
N HIS A 285 13.05 24.83 2.80
CA HIS A 285 12.85 23.61 3.61
C HIS A 285 11.60 22.81 3.18
N GLY A 286 11.42 21.61 3.72
CA GLY A 286 10.29 20.73 3.37
C GLY A 286 8.93 21.35 3.66
N ARG A 287 8.01 21.32 2.68
CA ARG A 287 6.62 21.76 2.85
C ARG A 287 5.60 20.88 2.13
N GLY A 288 4.38 20.92 2.63
CA GLY A 288 3.21 20.31 2.01
C GLY A 288 3.08 18.82 2.32
N TYR A 289 2.21 18.14 1.57
CA TYR A 289 1.90 16.72 1.80
C TYR A 289 3.06 15.77 1.48
N ILE A 290 3.92 16.14 0.53
CA ILE A 290 5.05 15.32 0.05
C ILE A 290 6.41 15.89 0.46
N GLN A 291 6.42 16.92 1.32
CA GLN A 291 7.64 17.57 1.83
C GLN A 291 8.64 17.94 0.72
N ILE A 292 8.23 18.79 -0.23
CA ILE A 292 9.17 19.27 -1.26
C ILE A 292 10.24 20.17 -0.65
N THR A 293 11.51 19.88 -0.93
CA THR A 293 12.67 20.58 -0.35
C THR A 293 13.64 21.02 -1.44
N GLY A 294 14.21 22.22 -1.33
CA GLY A 294 15.23 22.75 -2.23
C GLY A 294 14.70 23.65 -3.34
N ARG A 295 15.40 24.76 -3.60
CA ARG A 295 15.03 25.79 -4.59
C ARG A 295 14.67 25.19 -5.96
N ALA A 296 15.41 24.19 -6.43
CA ALA A 296 15.15 23.56 -7.72
C ALA A 296 13.77 22.88 -7.78
N ASN A 297 13.35 22.23 -6.68
CA ASN A 297 12.04 21.57 -6.61
C ASN A 297 10.91 22.60 -6.56
N TYR A 298 11.04 23.65 -5.75
CA TYR A 298 10.07 24.75 -5.72
C TYR A 298 9.90 25.39 -7.09
N ARG A 299 11.00 25.70 -7.79
CA ARG A 299 10.96 26.21 -9.17
C ARG A 299 10.25 25.23 -10.12
N THR A 300 10.63 23.96 -10.08
CA THR A 300 10.13 22.94 -11.03
C THR A 300 8.63 22.73 -10.86
N TYR A 301 8.16 22.49 -9.64
CA TYR A 301 6.72 22.31 -9.40
C TYR A 301 5.95 23.62 -9.58
N GLY A 302 6.55 24.76 -9.23
CA GLY A 302 5.93 26.06 -9.48
C GLY A 302 5.64 26.28 -10.97
N GLN A 303 6.62 26.01 -11.83
CA GLN A 303 6.46 26.10 -13.28
C GLN A 303 5.39 25.14 -13.82
N LYS A 304 5.35 23.89 -13.33
CA LYS A 304 4.35 22.90 -13.75
C LYS A 304 2.93 23.29 -13.34
N LEU A 305 2.77 23.91 -12.17
CA LEU A 305 1.48 24.34 -11.65
C LEU A 305 1.07 25.74 -12.13
N GLY A 306 1.97 26.50 -12.76
CA GLY A 306 1.75 27.91 -13.08
C GLY A 306 1.70 28.82 -11.84
N VAL A 307 2.37 28.43 -10.74
CA VAL A 307 2.41 29.15 -9.47
C VAL A 307 3.85 29.53 -9.14
N ASP A 308 4.10 30.77 -8.74
CA ASP A 308 5.46 31.24 -8.39
C ASP A 308 5.90 30.77 -6.99
N LEU A 309 6.16 29.47 -6.88
CA LEU A 309 6.67 28.82 -5.67
C LEU A 309 8.14 29.14 -5.37
N GLU A 310 8.93 29.58 -6.36
CA GLU A 310 10.33 29.92 -6.11
C GLU A 310 10.45 31.23 -5.32
N ASN A 311 9.63 32.23 -5.64
CA ASN A 311 9.63 33.47 -4.90
C ASN A 311 8.76 33.39 -3.64
N ASN A 312 7.66 32.63 -3.69
CA ASN A 312 6.67 32.48 -2.62
C ASN A 312 6.56 31.01 -2.13
N PRO A 313 7.62 30.44 -1.50
CA PRO A 313 7.66 29.02 -1.14
C PRO A 313 6.61 28.61 -0.09
N GLU A 314 6.12 29.54 0.72
CA GLU A 314 5.04 29.31 1.68
C GLU A 314 3.72 28.87 1.03
N LEU A 315 3.50 29.19 -0.25
CA LEU A 315 2.34 28.72 -1.00
C LEU A 315 2.29 27.19 -1.10
N ALA A 316 3.41 26.48 -0.93
CA ALA A 316 3.42 25.02 -0.87
C ALA A 316 2.71 24.44 0.39
N LEU A 317 2.35 25.28 1.36
CA LEU A 317 1.51 24.90 2.52
C LEU A 317 0.02 25.13 2.28
N ASP A 318 -0.34 25.90 1.25
CA ASP A 318 -1.73 26.05 0.88
C ASP A 318 -2.30 24.66 0.51
N PRO A 319 -3.44 24.23 1.07
CA PRO A 319 -3.95 22.89 0.86
C PRO A 319 -4.20 22.53 -0.60
N GLU A 320 -4.71 23.46 -1.41
CA GLU A 320 -5.01 23.21 -2.82
C GLU A 320 -3.73 23.10 -3.65
N ILE A 321 -2.78 24.02 -3.42
CA ILE A 321 -1.48 24.00 -4.09
C ILE A 321 -0.70 22.74 -3.67
N SER A 322 -0.69 22.40 -2.39
CA SER A 322 -0.03 21.20 -1.86
C SER A 322 -0.63 19.91 -2.45
N ALA A 323 -1.95 19.84 -2.62
CA ALA A 323 -2.62 18.73 -3.29
C ALA A 323 -2.21 18.61 -4.76
N LYS A 324 -2.14 19.74 -5.49
CA LYS A 324 -1.65 19.76 -6.88
C LYS A 324 -0.18 19.36 -6.98
N ILE A 325 0.68 19.80 -6.06
CA ILE A 325 2.10 19.37 -6.00
C ILE A 325 2.17 17.86 -5.80
N LEU A 326 1.39 17.31 -4.86
CA LEU A 326 1.34 15.87 -4.57
C LEU A 326 0.92 15.05 -5.80
N ALA A 327 -0.17 15.44 -6.46
CA ALA A 327 -0.66 14.77 -7.67
C ALA A 327 0.36 14.86 -8.82
N CYS A 328 0.94 16.04 -9.06
CA CYS A 328 1.99 16.25 -10.05
C CYS A 328 3.21 15.36 -9.77
N TYR A 329 3.68 15.34 -8.52
CA TYR A 329 4.80 14.50 -8.08
C TYR A 329 4.52 13.02 -8.37
N PHE A 330 3.32 12.54 -8.03
CA PHE A 330 2.94 11.14 -8.22
C PHE A 330 2.91 10.74 -9.70
N LYS A 331 2.41 11.62 -10.56
CA LYS A 331 2.40 11.42 -12.02
C LYS A 331 3.82 11.46 -12.58
N ASP A 332 4.57 12.52 -12.31
CA ASP A 332 5.90 12.77 -12.87
C ASP A 332 6.92 11.68 -12.56
N ARG A 333 6.86 11.14 -11.34
CA ARG A 333 7.82 10.12 -10.89
C ARG A 333 7.34 8.69 -11.12
N GLY A 334 6.20 8.49 -11.78
CA GLY A 334 5.62 7.16 -12.03
C GLY A 334 5.16 6.46 -10.75
N VAL A 335 4.92 7.20 -9.66
CA VAL A 335 4.41 6.66 -8.39
C VAL A 335 2.98 6.17 -8.59
N ALA A 336 2.16 6.93 -9.31
CA ALA A 336 0.80 6.53 -9.63
C ALA A 336 0.78 5.22 -10.43
N THR A 337 1.68 5.06 -11.41
CA THR A 337 1.80 3.82 -12.18
C THR A 337 2.21 2.62 -11.32
N ALA A 338 3.15 2.81 -10.39
CA ALA A 338 3.56 1.77 -9.45
C ALA A 338 2.41 1.39 -8.50
N ALA A 339 1.64 2.38 -8.03
CA ALA A 339 0.49 2.16 -7.17
C ALA A 339 -0.62 1.38 -7.90
N LYS A 340 -0.94 1.73 -9.15
CA LYS A 340 -1.97 1.05 -9.96
C LYS A 340 -1.78 -0.46 -10.06
N VAL A 341 -0.53 -0.93 -10.13
CA VAL A 341 -0.20 -2.37 -10.18
C VAL A 341 0.08 -2.97 -8.80
N GLY A 342 -0.10 -2.21 -7.71
CA GLY A 342 0.11 -2.66 -6.34
C GLY A 342 1.58 -2.84 -5.93
N ASP A 343 2.54 -2.24 -6.64
CA ASP A 343 3.97 -2.30 -6.28
C ASP A 343 4.31 -1.26 -5.20
N TRP A 344 3.89 -1.55 -3.98
CA TRP A 344 4.04 -0.65 -2.82
C TRP A 344 5.49 -0.36 -2.47
N ARG A 345 6.40 -1.33 -2.68
CA ARG A 345 7.84 -1.14 -2.45
C ARG A 345 8.41 -0.11 -3.41
N LYS A 346 8.05 -0.19 -4.69
CA LYS A 346 8.46 0.81 -5.68
C LYS A 346 7.84 2.17 -5.40
N VAL A 347 6.57 2.24 -4.98
CA VAL A 347 5.94 3.49 -4.51
C VAL A 347 6.79 4.15 -3.43
N ARG A 348 7.14 3.43 -2.36
CA ARG A 348 7.95 4.01 -1.26
C ARG A 348 9.34 4.44 -1.73
N LYS A 349 10.00 3.61 -2.54
CA LYS A 349 11.34 3.91 -3.07
C LYS A 349 11.34 5.16 -3.97
N LEU A 350 10.30 5.37 -4.78
CA LEU A 350 10.20 6.54 -5.65
C LEU A 350 9.98 7.84 -4.88
N VAL A 351 9.23 7.77 -3.77
CA VAL A 351 8.95 8.93 -2.90
C VAL A 351 10.17 9.28 -2.03
N ASN A 352 10.73 8.30 -1.33
CA ASN A 352 11.75 8.53 -0.30
C ASN A 352 13.19 8.27 -0.75
N GLY A 353 13.39 7.65 -1.92
CA GLY A 353 14.71 7.14 -2.35
C GLY A 353 15.14 5.84 -1.66
N GLY A 354 14.32 5.32 -0.74
CA GLY A 354 14.59 4.13 0.06
C GLY A 354 13.32 3.61 0.75
N TYR A 355 13.49 2.92 1.89
CA TYR A 355 12.39 2.29 2.64
C TYR A 355 12.22 2.88 4.05
N ASN A 356 12.70 4.10 4.30
CA ASN A 356 12.49 4.74 5.60
C ASN A 356 10.99 4.96 5.83
N GLY A 357 10.50 4.54 7.01
CA GLY A 357 9.08 4.54 7.36
C GLY A 357 8.24 3.46 6.67
N TRP A 358 8.86 2.39 6.17
CA TRP A 358 8.15 1.30 5.48
C TRP A 358 7.12 0.57 6.35
N ASP A 359 7.46 0.33 7.60
CA ASP A 359 6.57 -0.28 8.60
C ASP A 359 5.27 0.52 8.76
N VAL A 360 5.40 1.85 8.87
CA VAL A 360 4.26 2.76 8.90
C VAL A 360 3.55 2.72 7.55
N PHE A 361 4.25 2.99 6.45
CA PHE A 361 3.66 3.02 5.11
C PHE A 361 2.84 1.76 4.78
N SER A 362 3.42 0.58 4.97
CA SER A 362 2.78 -0.70 4.68
C SER A 362 1.55 -0.95 5.55
N LYS A 363 1.60 -0.61 6.86
CA LYS A 363 0.43 -0.66 7.75
C LYS A 363 -0.74 0.15 7.20
N TYR A 364 -0.49 1.37 6.71
CA TYR A 364 -1.54 2.24 6.18
C TYR A 364 -2.01 1.83 4.78
N VAL A 365 -1.16 1.20 3.98
CA VAL A 365 -1.58 0.53 2.73
C VAL A 365 -2.58 -0.58 3.02
N GLU A 366 -2.30 -1.46 3.98
CA GLU A 366 -3.21 -2.56 4.33
C GLU A 366 -4.54 -2.03 4.91
N LYS A 367 -4.51 -0.98 5.73
CA LYS A 367 -5.73 -0.27 6.16
C LYS A 367 -6.53 0.26 4.96
N GLY A 368 -5.84 0.88 4.00
CA GLY A 368 -6.48 1.42 2.79
C GLY A 368 -7.14 0.34 1.96
N LYS A 369 -6.45 -0.79 1.72
CA LYS A 369 -7.02 -1.95 1.03
C LYS A 369 -8.25 -2.51 1.73
N ALA A 370 -8.23 -2.60 3.06
CA ALA A 370 -9.37 -3.12 3.81
C ALA A 370 -10.63 -2.23 3.74
N VAL A 371 -10.49 -0.95 3.39
CA VAL A 371 -11.59 0.03 3.39
C VAL A 371 -12.04 0.41 1.96
N ILE A 372 -11.10 0.51 1.01
CA ILE A 372 -11.34 0.97 -0.37
C ILE A 372 -11.37 -0.21 -1.37
N GLY A 373 -10.64 -1.28 -1.04
CA GLY A 373 -10.34 -2.43 -1.89
C GLY A 373 -11.55 -3.24 -2.31
#